data_AF-A0A359LJZ8-F1
#
_entry.id   AF-A0A359LJZ8-F1
#
_cell.length_a   1.000
_cell.length_b   1.000
_cell.length_c   1.000
_cell.angle_alpha   90.00
_cell.angle_beta   90.00
_cell.angle_gamma   90.00
#
_symmetry.space_group_name_H-M   'P 1'
#
loop_
_entity.id
_entity.type
_entity.pdbx_description
1 polymer ?
#
loop_
_entity_poly.entity_id
_entity_poly.type
_entity_poly.pdbx_seq_one_letter_code
_entity_poly.pdbx_strand_id
1 'polypeptide(L)'
;MSDRLDLQKIFSVKDVKHGLSLFNSDEINAVERLIIQQKGKYRIKCQIKNRFKMAKPEEIVRQLWIYRLLNEHNYPKKRIGVKKPSILILK
;
A
#
# COMPACT_ATOMS: atom_id res chain seq x y z
N MET A 1 -18.63 15.75 -3.44
CA MET A 1 -17.16 15.84 -3.62
C MET A 1 -16.54 14.80 -2.72
N SER A 2 -15.88 13.81 -3.31
CA SER A 2 -15.46 12.56 -2.65
C SER A 2 -14.64 12.86 -1.39
N ASP A 3 -15.00 12.26 -0.26
CA ASP A 3 -14.16 12.15 0.93
C ASP A 3 -12.83 11.50 0.51
N ARG A 4 -11.87 12.32 0.10
CA ARG A 4 -10.57 11.88 -0.37
C ARG A 4 -9.88 11.32 0.87
N LEU A 5 -9.52 10.05 0.79
CA LEU A 5 -8.89 9.33 1.89
C LEU A 5 -7.58 10.06 2.21
N ASP A 6 -7.53 10.71 3.36
CA ASP A 6 -6.34 11.45 3.76
C ASP A 6 -5.28 10.44 4.21
N LEU A 7 -4.45 9.98 3.28
CA LEU A 7 -3.32 9.10 3.58
C LEU A 7 -2.46 9.67 4.71
N GLN A 8 -2.41 11.00 4.88
CA GLN A 8 -1.65 11.62 5.96
C GLN A 8 -2.14 11.15 7.35
N LYS A 9 -3.43 10.81 7.51
CA LYS A 9 -3.97 10.23 8.75
C LYS A 9 -3.42 8.83 9.05
N ILE A 10 -3.15 8.02 8.02
CA ILE A 10 -2.54 6.69 8.18
C ILE A 10 -1.04 6.79 8.47
N PHE A 11 -0.38 7.80 7.88
CA PHE A 11 1.05 8.06 8.02
C PHE A 11 1.39 9.05 9.15
N SER A 12 0.48 9.31 10.09
CA SER A 12 0.64 10.31 11.18
C SER A 12 1.82 10.03 12.14
N VAL A 13 2.54 8.91 11.97
CA VAL A 13 3.75 8.58 12.73
C VAL A 13 4.95 9.22 12.03
N LYS A 14 5.71 10.05 12.77
CA LYS A 14 6.79 10.90 12.22
C LYS A 14 7.83 10.14 11.38
N ASP A 15 8.08 8.86 11.66
CA ASP A 15 9.08 8.03 10.96
C ASP A 15 8.67 7.58 9.55
N VAL A 16 7.42 7.79 9.13
CA VAL A 16 6.93 7.32 7.83
C VAL A 16 6.78 8.44 6.78
N LYS A 17 7.11 9.68 7.14
CA LYS A 17 6.99 10.85 6.24
C LYS A 17 7.84 10.74 4.97
N HIS A 18 9.01 10.10 5.06
CA HIS A 18 9.94 10.00 3.92
C HIS A 18 9.60 8.88 2.92
N GLY A 19 8.77 7.90 3.32
CA GLY A 19 8.46 6.77 2.45
C GLY A 19 7.63 7.18 1.23
N LEU A 20 6.69 8.10 1.40
CA LEU A 20 5.80 8.56 0.33
C LEU A 20 6.48 9.52 -0.65
N SER A 21 7.53 10.26 -0.24
CA SER A 21 8.23 11.19 -1.12
C SER A 21 9.01 10.51 -2.25
N LEU A 22 9.17 9.19 -2.20
CA LEU A 22 9.77 8.39 -3.28
C LEU A 22 8.81 8.09 -4.44
N PHE A 23 7.54 8.42 -4.30
CA PHE A 23 6.48 8.13 -5.26
C PHE A 23 5.85 9.41 -5.77
N ASN A 24 5.51 9.44 -7.05
CA ASN A 24 4.82 10.57 -7.64
C ASN A 24 3.31 10.53 -7.31
N SER A 25 2.64 11.65 -7.58
CA SER A 25 1.21 11.79 -7.31
C SER A 25 0.34 10.75 -8.01
N ASP A 26 0.70 10.29 -9.21
CA ASP A 26 -0.09 9.32 -9.95
C ASP A 26 0.00 7.92 -9.34
N GLU A 27 1.20 7.51 -8.91
CA GLU A 27 1.41 6.28 -8.15
C GLU A 27 0.61 6.30 -6.84
N ILE A 28 0.67 7.42 -6.11
CA ILE A 28 -0.06 7.60 -4.85
C ILE A 28 -1.57 7.53 -5.10
N ASN A 29 -2.08 8.32 -6.04
CA ASN A 29 -3.50 8.33 -6.39
C ASN A 29 -4.00 6.95 -6.86
N ALA A 30 -3.17 6.19 -7.60
CA ALA A 30 -3.52 4.84 -8.03
C ALA A 30 -3.66 3.87 -6.86
N VAL A 31 -2.75 3.95 -5.88
CA VAL A 31 -2.80 3.11 -4.69
C VAL A 31 -3.90 3.55 -3.71
N GLU A 32 -4.18 4.85 -3.60
CA GLU A 32 -5.31 5.38 -2.81
C GLU A 32 -6.64 4.78 -3.27
N ARG A 33 -6.86 4.65 -4.58
CA ARG A 33 -8.07 4.03 -5.16
C ARG A 33 -8.23 2.55 -4.80
N LEU A 34 -7.19 1.89 -4.29
CA LEU A 34 -7.25 0.51 -3.80
C LEU A 34 -7.69 0.42 -2.33
N ILE A 35 -7.79 1.56 -1.63
CA ILE A 35 -8.14 1.61 -0.21
C ILE A 35 -9.66 1.80 -0.05
N ILE A 36 -10.24 1.02 0.85
CA ILE A 36 -11.63 1.13 1.28
C ILE A 36 -11.68 1.31 2.79
N GLN A 37 -12.71 2.00 3.28
CA GLN A 37 -13.03 2.02 4.70
C GLN A 37 -14.08 0.95 5.00
N GLN A 38 -13.78 0.07 5.95
CA GLN A 38 -14.68 -1.00 6.36
C GLN A 38 -14.69 -1.09 7.90
N LYS A 39 -15.86 -0.93 8.52
CA LYS A 39 -16.03 -0.99 9.99
C LYS A 39 -15.06 -0.05 10.74
N GLY A 40 -14.94 1.19 10.27
CA GLY A 40 -14.05 2.20 10.87
C GLY A 40 -12.55 1.95 10.66
N LYS A 41 -12.16 0.93 9.89
CA LYS A 41 -10.75 0.61 9.59
C LYS A 41 -10.46 0.72 8.10
N TYR A 42 -9.28 1.22 7.76
CA TYR A 42 -8.81 1.26 6.38
C TYR A 42 -8.24 -0.09 5.93
N ARG A 43 -8.67 -0.54 4.76
CA ARG A 43 -8.21 -1.77 4.12
C ARG A 43 -7.77 -1.49 2.70
N ILE A 44 -6.69 -2.10 2.27
CA ILE A 44 -6.14 -1.94 0.92
C ILE A 44 -6.23 -3.25 0.15
N LYS A 45 -6.67 -3.18 -1.11
CA LYS A 45 -6.71 -4.31 -2.04
C LYS A 45 -5.29 -4.67 -2.48
N CYS A 46 -4.85 -5.88 -2.17
CA CYS A 46 -3.55 -6.37 -2.63
C CYS A 46 -3.59 -6.66 -4.14
N GLN A 47 -2.77 -5.93 -4.92
CA GLN A 47 -2.73 -6.06 -6.39
C GLN A 47 -2.32 -7.46 -6.87
N ILE A 48 -1.52 -8.18 -6.08
CA ILE A 48 -1.05 -9.54 -6.41
C ILE A 48 -2.09 -10.60 -6.04
N LYS A 49 -2.57 -10.60 -4.80
CA LYS A 49 -3.41 -11.68 -4.24
C LYS A 49 -4.92 -11.42 -4.32
N ASN A 50 -5.34 -10.28 -4.88
CA ASN A 50 -6.73 -9.86 -5.04
C ASN A 50 -7.58 -9.96 -3.76
N ARG A 51 -6.98 -9.67 -2.60
CA ARG A 51 -7.63 -9.73 -1.27
C ARG A 51 -7.35 -8.45 -0.47
N PHE A 52 -8.27 -8.09 0.41
CA PHE A 52 -8.13 -6.91 1.27
C PHE A 52 -7.31 -7.20 2.52
N LYS A 53 -6.32 -6.35 2.78
CA LYS A 53 -5.51 -6.36 4.01
C LYS A 53 -5.69 -5.05 4.76
N MET A 54 -5.27 -4.99 6.02
CA MET A 54 -5.26 -3.73 6.77
C MET A 54 -4.27 -2.76 6.12
N ALA A 55 -4.68 -1.52 5.91
CA ALA A 55 -3.87 -0.47 5.28
C ALA A 55 -2.85 0.08 6.28
N LYS A 56 -1.96 -0.79 6.77
CA LYS A 56 -0.79 -0.38 7.56
C LYS A 56 0.18 0.39 6.67
N PRO A 57 1.02 1.29 7.21
CA PRO A 57 1.97 2.03 6.40
C PRO A 57 2.89 1.15 5.55
N GLU A 58 3.39 0.02 6.09
CA GLU A 58 4.25 -0.92 5.34
C GLU A 58 3.48 -1.65 4.24
N GLU A 59 2.16 -1.86 4.39
CA GLU A 59 1.33 -2.41 3.33
C GLU A 59 1.12 -1.41 2.21
N ILE A 60 0.92 -0.13 2.53
CA ILE A 60 0.75 0.94 1.53
C ILE A 60 2.04 1.09 0.72
N VAL A 61 3.20 1.22 1.37
CA VAL A 61 4.51 1.29 0.70
C VAL A 61 4.73 0.06 -0.19
N ARG A 62 4.34 -1.14 0.24
CA ARG A 62 4.45 -2.34 -0.60
C ARG A 62 3.51 -2.31 -1.80
N GLN A 63 2.28 -1.81 -1.66
CA GLN A 63 1.38 -1.65 -2.79
C GLN A 63 1.89 -0.60 -3.79
N LEU A 64 2.54 0.47 -3.32
CA LEU A 64 3.23 1.44 -4.19
C LEU A 64 4.36 0.77 -5.00
N TRP A 65 5.24 0.00 -4.35
CA TRP A 65 6.27 -0.76 -5.08
C TRP A 65 5.70 -1.79 -6.06
N ILE A 66 4.63 -2.49 -5.69
CA ILE A 66 3.96 -3.42 -6.60
C ILE A 66 3.38 -2.66 -7.80
N TYR A 67 2.78 -1.49 -7.59
CA TYR A 67 2.28 -0.66 -8.68
C TYR A 67 3.40 -0.31 -9.66
N ARG A 68 4.56 0.15 -9.15
CA ARG A 68 5.74 0.44 -9.96
C ARG A 68 6.24 -0.76 -10.75
N LEU A 69 6.37 -1.92 -10.10
CA LEU A 69 6.78 -3.16 -10.76
C LEU A 69 5.84 -3.56 -11.90
N LEU A 70 4.53 -3.41 -11.70
CA LEU A 70 3.53 -3.79 -12.70
C LEU A 70 3.44 -2.80 -13.86
N ASN A 71 3.54 -1.50 -13.60
CA ASN A 71 3.22 -0.45 -14.56
C ASN A 71 4.45 0.20 -15.21
N GLU A 72 5.54 0.41 -14.46
CA GLU A 72 6.76 1.04 -14.98
C GLU A 72 7.75 0.01 -15.50
N HIS A 73 7.88 -1.12 -14.80
CA HIS A 73 8.84 -2.18 -15.17
C HIS A 73 8.19 -3.34 -15.93
N ASN A 74 6.88 -3.28 -16.20
CA ASN A 74 6.09 -4.33 -16.87
C ASN A 74 6.36 -5.74 -16.33
N TYR A 75 6.66 -5.85 -15.04
CA TYR A 75 7.07 -7.10 -14.44
C TYR A 75 5.86 -8.04 -14.37
N PRO A 76 5.96 -9.28 -14.92
CA PRO A 76 4.81 -10.17 -14.95
C PRO A 76 4.30 -10.46 -13.54
N LYS A 77 3.01 -10.22 -13.30
CA LYS A 77 2.35 -10.44 -12.00
C LYS A 77 2.63 -11.83 -11.41
N LYS A 78 2.73 -12.86 -12.27
CA LYS A 78 3.06 -14.26 -11.88
C LYS A 78 4.44 -14.43 -11.24
N ARG A 79 5.38 -13.51 -11.46
CA ARG A 79 6.74 -13.53 -10.90
C ARG A 79 6.85 -12.78 -9.57
N ILE A 80 5.79 -12.10 -9.12
CA ILE A 80 5.81 -11.33 -7.87
C ILE A 80 5.30 -12.20 -6.72
N GLY A 81 6.23 -12.67 -5.88
CA GLY A 81 5.93 -13.37 -4.64
C GLY A 81 5.72 -12.41 -3.48
N VAL A 82 4.53 -12.38 -2.88
CA VAL A 82 4.27 -11.61 -1.65
C VAL A 82 4.24 -12.56 -0.45
N LYS A 83 5.32 -12.62 0.32
CA LYS A 83 5.39 -13.38 1.58
C LYS A 83 4.63 -12.63 2.69
N LYS A 84 4.04 -13.37 3.63
CA LYS A 84 3.56 -12.76 4.88
C LYS A 84 4.80 -12.23 5.63
N PRO A 85 4.76 -11.04 6.25
CA PRO A 85 5.84 -10.63 7.13
C PRO A 85 6.02 -11.70 8.20
N SER A 86 7.20 -12.30 8.25
CA SER A 86 7.58 -13.17 9.35
C SER A 86 7.78 -12.27 10.56
N ILE A 87 6.90 -12.34 11.55
CA ILE A 87 7.24 -11.82 12.87
C ILE A 87 8.27 -12.80 13.41
N LEU A 88 9.55 -12.47 13.30
CA LEU A 88 10.58 -13.09 14.11
C LEU A 88 10.32 -12.62 15.54
N ILE A 89 9.56 -13.40 16.30
CA ILE A 89 9.56 -13.27 17.76
C ILE A 89 10.91 -13.82 18.18
N LEU A 90 11.87 -12.94 18.42
CA LEU A 90 13.02 -13.27 19.26
C LEU A 90 12.41 -13.57 20.64
N LYS A 91 12.27 -14.87 20.94
CA LYS A 91 12.02 -15.36 22.30
C LYS A 91 13.33 -15.44 23.04
#